data_AF-Q6AKY2-F1
#
_entry.id   AF-Q6AKY2-F1
#
_cell.length_a   1.000
_cell.length_b   1.000
_cell.length_c   1.000
_cell.angle_alpha   90.00
_cell.angle_beta   90.00
_cell.angle_gamma   90.00
#
_symmetry.space_group_name_H-M   'P 1'
#
loop_
_entity.id
_entity.type
_entity.pdbx_description
1 polymer ?
#
loop_
_entity_poly.entity_id
_entity_poly.type
_entity_poly.pdbx_seq_one_letter_code
_entity_poly.pdbx_strand_id
1 'polypeptide(L)' 'MLSFLLWAVILLLPFLEISTVHMAESTTVLIISAEVAFFSGIALLGKEAWQHIKARFKGKG' A
#
# COMPACT_ATOMS: atom_id res chain seq x y z
N MET A 1 -3.31 6.76 -5.84
CA MET A 1 -3.87 5.71 -6.72
C MET A 1 -2.90 4.56 -6.96
N LEU A 2 -1.58 4.79 -7.11
CA LEU A 2 -0.61 3.72 -7.39
C LEU A 2 -0.49 2.63 -6.31
N SER A 3 -0.67 2.95 -5.02
CA SER A 3 -0.62 1.94 -3.94
C SER A 3 -1.77 0.93 -4.02
N PHE A 4 -2.97 1.36 -4.42
CA PHE A 4 -4.12 0.46 -4.56
C PHE A 4 -3.91 -0.59 -5.64
N LEU A 5 -3.17 -0.24 -6.71
CA LEU A 5 -2.78 -1.18 -7.76
C LEU A 5 -1.81 -2.24 -7.22
N LEU A 6 -0.82 -1.84 -6.42
CA LEU A 6 0.10 -2.79 -5.77
C LEU A 6 -0.66 -3.76 -4.86
N TRP A 7 -1.61 -3.28 -4.07
CA TRP A 7 -2.48 -4.14 -3.25
C TRP A 7 -3.35 -5.10 -4.08
N ALA A 8 -3.87 -4.67 -5.23
CA ALA A 8 -4.67 -5.52 -6.12
C ALA A 8 -3.85 -6.65 -6.76
N VAL A 9 -2.56 -6.41 -7.05
CA VAL A 9 -1.65 -7.43 -7.60
C VAL A 9 -1.36 -8.53 -6.56
N ILE A 10 -1.32 -8.20 -5.26
CA ILE A 10 -1.14 -9.21 -4.19
C ILE A 10 -2.27 -10.25 -4.24
N LEU A 11 -3.50 -9.84 -4.54
CA LEU A 11 -4.65 -10.73 -4.61
C LEU A 11 -4.56 -11.75 -5.77
N LEU A 12 -3.73 -11.46 -6.79
CA LEU A 12 -3.53 -12.31 -7.95
C LEU A 12 -2.38 -13.30 -7.76
N LEU A 13 -1.48 -13.08 -6.80
CA LEU A 13 -0.37 -13.98 -6.49
C LEU A 13 -0.79 -15.44 -6.21
N PRO A 14 -1.86 -15.76 -5.46
CA PRO A 14 -2.24 -17.16 -5.22
C PRO A 14 -2.78 -17.87 -6.46
N PHE A 15 -3.11 -17.14 -7.53
CA PHE A 15 -3.54 -17.71 -8.82
C PHE A 15 -2.37 -17.93 -9.79
N LEU A 16 -1.17 -17.51 -9.40
CA LEU A 16 0.05 -17.75 -10.14
C LEU A 16 0.61 -19.10 -9.66
N GLU A 17 0.77 -20.08 -10.56
CA GLU A 17 1.27 -21.45 -10.26
C GLU A 17 2.77 -21.48 -9.92
N ILE A 18 3.19 -20.66 -8.97
CA ILE A 18 4.57 -20.55 -8.48
C ILE A 18 4.75 -21.36 -7.19
N SER A 19 5.98 -21.83 -6.97
CA SER A 19 6.37 -22.48 -5.71
C SER A 19 6.01 -21.60 -4.51
N THR A 20 5.54 -22.23 -3.42
CA THR A 20 5.14 -21.57 -2.16
C THR A 20 6.24 -20.68 -1.57
N VAL A 21 7.51 -21.03 -1.77
CA VAL A 21 8.66 -20.21 -1.34
C VAL A 21 8.74 -18.90 -2.13
N HIS A 22 8.69 -18.98 -3.46
CA HIS A 22 8.71 -17.81 -4.33
C HIS A 22 7.47 -16.92 -4.15
N MET A 23 6.33 -17.51 -3.82
CA MET A 23 5.10 -16.77 -3.53
C MET A 23 5.22 -15.94 -2.24
N ALA A 24 5.81 -16.50 -1.18
CA ALA A 24 6.03 -15.81 0.09
C ALA A 24 7.02 -14.63 -0.07
N GLU A 25 8.11 -14.85 -0.80
CA GLU A 25 9.09 -13.80 -1.12
C GLU A 25 8.46 -12.67 -1.93
N SER A 26 7.75 -13.01 -3.01
CA SER A 26 7.10 -12.04 -3.89
C SER A 26 6.05 -11.22 -3.14
N THR A 27 5.23 -11.88 -2.31
CA THR A 27 4.21 -11.21 -1.49
C THR A 27 4.86 -10.24 -0.51
N THR A 28 5.92 -10.66 0.17
CA THR A 28 6.63 -9.84 1.16
C THR A 28 7.21 -8.58 0.51
N VAL A 29 7.88 -8.72 -0.63
CA VAL A 29 8.42 -7.59 -1.39
C VAL A 29 7.30 -6.66 -1.87
N LEU A 30 6.19 -7.21 -2.36
CA LEU A 30 5.05 -6.40 -2.80
C LEU A 30 4.45 -5.56 -1.66
N ILE A 31 4.22 -6.17 -0.49
CA ILE A 31 3.67 -5.48 0.68
C ILE A 31 4.58 -4.33 1.11
N ILE A 32 5.88 -4.60 1.27
CA ILE A 32 6.85 -3.57 1.67
C ILE A 32 6.87 -2.42 0.66
N SER A 33 6.89 -2.75 -0.65
CA SER A 33 6.87 -1.72 -1.70
C SER A 33 5.57 -0.90 -1.70
N ALA A 34 4.43 -1.54 -1.41
CA ALA A 34 3.14 -0.87 -1.32
C ALA A 34 3.08 0.09 -0.13
N GLU A 35 3.62 -0.30 1.02
CA GLU A 35 3.71 0.57 2.21
C GLU A 35 4.63 1.76 1.94
N VAL A 36 5.83 1.53 1.39
CA VAL A 36 6.77 2.61 1.07
C VAL A 36 6.15 3.59 0.06
N ALA A 37 5.47 3.09 -0.98
CA ALA A 37 4.78 3.92 -1.96
C ALA A 37 3.60 4.70 -1.34
N PHE A 38 2.90 4.12 -0.37
CA PHE A 38 1.82 4.79 0.36
C PHE A 38 2.33 5.94 1.22
N PHE A 39 3.35 5.70 2.05
CA PHE A 39 3.96 6.75 2.88
C PHE A 39 4.65 7.82 2.04
N SER A 40 5.34 7.43 0.96
CA SER A 40 5.93 8.37 0.00
C SER A 40 4.85 9.19 -0.70
N GLY A 41 3.70 8.58 -1.03
CA GLY A 41 2.53 9.28 -1.56
C GLY A 41 1.99 10.32 -0.57
N ILE A 42 1.82 9.96 0.70
CA ILE A 42 1.41 10.91 1.76
C ILE A 42 2.42 12.06 1.89
N ALA A 43 3.72 11.75 1.87
CA ALA A 43 4.77 12.75 1.96
C ALA A 43 4.76 13.71 0.76
N LEU A 44 4.59 13.19 -0.47
CA LEU A 44 4.52 13.96 -1.72
C LEU A 44 3.26 14.82 -1.82
N LEU A 45 2.12 14.33 -1.31
CA LEU A 45 0.86 15.07 -1.24
C LEU A 45 0.91 16.27 -0.28
N GLY A 46 1.97 16.38 0.53
CA GLY A 46 2.29 17.58 1.30
C GLY A 46 1.30 17.92 2.42
N LYS A 47 1.42 19.14 2.96
CA LYS A 47 0.64 19.62 4.11
C LYS A 47 -0.88 19.53 3.88
N GLU A 48 -1.36 19.72 2.66
CA GLU A 48 -2.79 19.74 2.36
C GLU A 48 -3.46 18.38 2.57
N ALA A 49 -2.85 17.29 2.07
CA ALA A 49 -3.38 15.96 2.32
C ALA A 49 -3.20 15.52 3.77
N TRP A 50 -2.10 15.90 4.42
CA TRP A 50 -1.90 15.65 5.84
C TRP A 50 -2.99 16.33 6.68
N GLN A 51 -3.34 17.59 6.38
CA GLN A 51 -4.45 18.30 7.01
C GLN A 51 -5.80 17.60 6.74
N HIS A 52 -6.06 17.15 5.52
CA HIS A 52 -7.28 16.40 5.19
C HIS A 52 -7.39 15.04 5.91
N ILE A 53 -6.30 14.29 6.01
CA ILE A 53 -6.24 13.02 6.76
C ILE A 53 -6.44 13.30 8.24
N LYS A 54 -5.75 14.30 8.79
CA LYS A 54 -5.86 14.70 10.20
C LYS A 54 -7.26 15.22 10.53
N ALA A 55 -7.92 15.92 9.62
CA ALA A 55 -9.31 16.33 9.76
C ALA A 55 -10.30 15.16 9.71
N ARG A 56 -9.99 14.09 8.94
CA ARG A 56 -10.79 12.86 8.91
C ARG A 56 -10.63 12.03 10.19
N PHE A 57 -9.41 11.98 10.73
CA PHE A 57 -9.09 11.24 11.96
C PHE A 57 -9.37 12.01 13.25
N LYS A 58 -9.49 13.35 13.19
CA LYS A 58 -10.03 14.16 14.27
C LYS A 58 -11.54 13.97 14.31
N GLY A 59 -11.96 12.82 14.81
CA GLY A 59 -13.34 12.60 15.25
C GLY A 59 -13.79 13.75 16.14
N LYS A 60 -15.07 14.11 16.04
CA LYS A 60 -15.74 15.07 16.92
C LYS A 60 -15.63 14.55 18.35
N GLY A 61 -14.59 14.98 19.07
CA GLY A 61 -14.54 15.01 20.53
C GLY A 61 -15.03 16.35 21.00
#